data_AF-A0A6H1ZHD8-F1
#
_entry.id   AF-A0A6H1ZHD8-F1
#
_cell.length_a   1.000
_cell.length_b   1.000
_cell.length_c   1.000
_cell.angle_alpha   90.00
_cell.angle_beta   90.00
_cell.angle_gamma   90.00
#
_symmetry.space_group_name_H-M   'P 1'
#
loop_
_entity.id
_entity.type
_entity.pdbx_description
1 polymer ?
#
loop_
_entity_poly.entity_id
_entity_poly.type
_entity_poly.pdbx_seq_one_letter_code
_entity_poly.pdbx_strand_id
1 'polypeptide(L)' 'MERFRNEVNPEELAMLQRVLDDYCIDHGVTANERDNVALSVMNLFRRGVTDEETLRERLRRFLA' A
#
# COMPACT_ATOMS: atom_id res chain seq x y z
N MET A 1 -1.61 -7.17 31.38
CA MET A 1 -2.46 -6.78 30.24
C MET A 1 -1.67 -5.78 29.41
N GLU A 2 -0.88 -6.27 28.47
CA GLU A 2 -0.13 -5.41 27.55
C GLU A 2 -1.09 -4.86 26.51
N ARG A 3 -1.25 -3.54 26.55
CA ARG A 3 -1.93 -2.76 25.52
C ARG A 3 -1.13 -2.96 24.24
N PHE A 4 -1.58 -3.85 23.35
CA PHE A 4 -1.21 -3.85 21.94
C PHE A 4 -1.67 -2.51 21.35
N ARG A 5 -0.88 -1.45 21.58
CA ARG A 5 -0.99 -0.23 20.83
C ARG A 5 -0.56 -0.65 19.43
N ASN A 6 -1.51 -0.60 18.52
CA ASN A 6 -1.37 -0.78 17.09
C ASN A 6 -0.28 0.18 16.58
N GLU A 7 1.00 -0.19 16.75
CA GLU A 7 2.16 0.57 16.28
C GLU A 7 2.20 0.38 14.77
N VAL A 8 1.45 1.22 14.08
CA VAL A 8 1.68 1.46 12.66
C VAL A 8 3.08 2.06 12.59
N ASN A 9 4.06 1.23 12.20
CA ASN A 9 5.42 1.69 12.00
C ASN A 9 5.38 2.82 10.97
N PRO A 10 5.85 4.04 11.32
CA PRO A 10 5.77 5.18 10.41
C PRO A 10 6.59 4.96 9.14
N GLU A 11 7.64 4.13 9.22
CA GLU A 11 8.45 3.70 8.08
C GLU A 11 7.63 2.85 7.11
N GLU A 12 6.86 1.88 7.62
CA GLU A 12 5.97 1.03 6.81
C GLU A 12 4.85 1.87 6.19
N LEU A 13 4.28 2.82 6.94
CA LEU A 13 3.25 3.72 6.42
C LEU A 13 3.81 4.62 5.29
N ALA A 14 5.03 5.13 5.46
CA ALA A 14 5.70 5.92 4.44
C ALA A 14 5.99 5.09 3.18
N MET A 15 6.38 3.83 3.34
CA MET A 15 6.56 2.89 2.22
C MET A 15 5.25 2.67 1.46
N LEU A 16 4.17 2.33 2.17
CA LEU A 16 2.85 2.12 1.57
C LEU A 16 2.35 3.36 0.83
N GLN A 17 2.60 4.55 1.39
CA GLN A 17 2.22 5.81 0.79
C GLN A 17 3.02 6.10 -0.49
N ARG A 18 4.34 5.78 -0.52
CA ARG A 18 5.15 5.89 -1.74
C ARG A 18 4.67 4.95 -2.84
N VAL A 19 4.40 3.69 -2.51
CA VAL A 19 3.88 2.71 -3.49
C VAL A 19 2.55 3.15 -4.08
N LEU A 20 1.65 3.64 -3.22
CA LEU A 20 0.35 4.18 -3.67
C LEU A 20 0.53 5.40 -4.58
N ASP A 21 1.36 6.35 -4.19
CA ASP A 21 1.55 7.61 -4.93
C ASP A 21 2.18 7.35 -6.30
N ASP A 22 3.22 6.52 -6.33
CA ASP A 22 3.90 6.09 -7.56
C ASP A 22 2.93 5.41 -8.53
N TYR A 23 2.13 4.46 -8.03
CA TYR A 23 1.11 3.78 -8.84
C TYR A 23 0.05 4.76 -9.35
N CYS A 24 -0.40 5.70 -8.50
CA CYS A 24 -1.39 6.69 -8.91
C CYS A 24 -0.87 7.62 -10.01
N ILE A 25 0.39 8.04 -9.92
CA ILE A 25 1.05 8.89 -10.91
C ILE A 25 1.25 8.14 -12.22
N ASP A 26 1.77 6.90 -12.16
CA ASP A 26 2.10 6.09 -13.34
C ASP A 26 0.85 5.71 -14.16
N HIS A 27 -0.25 5.38 -13.48
CA HIS A 27 -1.50 4.96 -14.12
C HIS A 27 -2.54 6.09 -14.29
N GLY A 28 -2.25 7.32 -13.86
CA GLY A 28 -3.19 8.44 -13.94
C GLY A 28 -4.46 8.23 -13.10
N VAL A 29 -4.33 7.55 -11.96
CA VAL A 29 -5.44 7.19 -11.08
C VAL A 29 -6.09 8.45 -10.52
N THR A 30 -7.40 8.58 -10.69
CA THR A 30 -8.14 9.73 -10.15
C THR A 30 -8.30 9.63 -8.63
N ALA A 31 -8.60 10.74 -7.96
CA ALA A 31 -8.84 10.76 -6.51
C ALA A 31 -9.92 9.76 -6.05
N ASN A 32 -10.90 9.46 -6.92
CA ASN A 32 -11.97 8.52 -6.63
C ASN A 32 -11.51 7.05 -6.67
N GLU A 33 -10.48 6.76 -7.46
CA GLU A 33 -9.89 5.43 -7.60
C GLU A 33 -8.74 5.20 -6.61
N ARG A 34 -8.10 6.28 -6.13
CA ARG A 34 -6.99 6.25 -5.16
C ARG A 34 -7.36 5.47 -3.89
N ASP A 35 -8.59 5.57 -3.41
CA ASP A 35 -9.06 4.85 -2.22
C ASP A 35 -9.05 3.33 -2.44
N ASN A 36 -9.54 2.87 -3.59
CA ASN A 36 -9.52 1.44 -3.96
C ASN A 36 -8.08 0.91 -4.11
N VAL A 37 -7.18 1.71 -4.67
CA VAL A 37 -5.75 1.37 -4.76
C VAL A 37 -5.14 1.30 -3.36
N ALA A 38 -5.44 2.27 -2.48
CA ALA A 38 -4.95 2.28 -1.10
C ALA A 38 -5.41 1.04 -0.33
N LEU A 39 -6.68 0.65 -0.45
CA LEU A 39 -7.20 -0.58 0.15
C LEU A 39 -6.49 -1.83 -0.37
N SER A 40 -6.16 -1.86 -1.66
CA SER A 40 -5.42 -2.97 -2.28
C SER A 40 -3.99 -3.06 -1.76
N VAL A 41 -3.28 -1.93 -1.66
CA VAL A 41 -1.95 -1.81 -1.05
C VAL A 41 -1.97 -2.29 0.40
N MET A 42 -2.92 -1.82 1.20
CA MET A 42 -3.08 -2.25 2.59
C MET A 42 -3.43 -3.73 2.73
N ASN A 43 -4.20 -4.30 1.79
CA ASN A 43 -4.52 -5.72 1.79
C ASN A 43 -3.29 -6.58 1.47
N LEU A 44 -2.45 -6.16 0.51
CA LEU A 44 -1.18 -6.82 0.21
C LEU A 44 -0.24 -6.78 1.42
N PHE A 45 -0.12 -5.62 2.06
CA PHE A 45 0.69 -5.45 3.26
C PHE A 45 0.25 -6.37 4.41
N ARG A 46 -1.07 -6.42 4.70
CA ARG A 46 -1.63 -7.31 5.73
C ARG A 46 -1.44 -8.79 5.43
N ARG A 47 -1.21 -9.18 4.17
CA ARG A 47 -0.89 -10.56 3.77
C ARG A 47 0.58 -10.92 3.98
N GLY A 48 1.39 -9.99 4.53
CA GLY A 48 2.81 -10.18 4.78
C GLY A 48 3.71 -9.70 3.65
N VAL A 49 3.19 -8.95 2.68
CA VAL A 49 4.03 -8.29 1.66
C VAL A 49 4.56 -6.98 2.24
N THR A 50 5.73 -7.02 2.86
CA THR A 50 6.37 -5.86 3.50
C THR A 50 7.53 -5.27 2.69
N ASP A 51 7.86 -5.88 1.55
CA ASP A 51 8.91 -5.40 0.65
C ASP A 51 8.33 -4.44 -0.40
N GLU A 52 8.95 -3.27 -0.58
CA GLU A 52 8.44 -2.20 -1.45
C GLU A 52 8.34 -2.63 -2.92
N GLU A 53 9.39 -3.25 -3.47
CA GLU A 53 9.40 -3.70 -4.87
C GLU A 53 8.35 -4.78 -5.11
N THR A 54 8.27 -5.76 -4.21
CA THR A 54 7.26 -6.82 -4.26
C THR A 54 5.85 -6.23 -4.17
N LEU A 55 5.63 -5.23 -3.33
CA LEU A 55 4.34 -4.54 -3.21
C LEU A 55 3.96 -3.86 -4.52
N ARG A 56 4.89 -3.17 -5.18
CA ARG A 56 4.68 -2.55 -6.50
C ARG A 56 4.35 -3.59 -7.57
N GLU A 57 5.13 -4.65 -7.68
CA GLU A 57 4.90 -5.72 -8.66
C GLU A 57 3.55 -6.42 -8.44
N ARG A 58 3.22 -6.75 -7.18
CA ARG A 58 1.95 -7.38 -6.85
C ARG A 58 0.78 -6.44 -7.08
N LEU A 59 0.92 -5.15 -6.77
CA LEU A 59 -0.11 -4.15 -7.01
C LEU A 59 -0.40 -4.00 -8.50
N ARG A 60 0.65 -3.86 -9.32
CA ARG A 60 0.54 -3.84 -10.78
C ARG A 60 -0.16 -5.09 -11.30
N ARG A 61 0.18 -6.27 -10.79
CA ARG A 61 -0.48 -7.52 -11.19
C ARG A 61 -1.92 -7.67 -10.69
N PHE A 62 -2.27 -7.02 -9.59
CA PHE A 62 -3.60 -7.10 -8.99
C PHE A 62 -4.60 -6.13 -9.65
N LEU A 63 -4.10 -5.01 -10.19
CA LEU A 63 -4.88 -3.94 -10.79
C LEU A 63 -4.71 -3.80 -12.32
N ALA A 64 -3.86 -4.61 -12.95
CA ALA A 64 -3.78 -4.77 -14.41
C ALA A 64 -4.89 -5.69 -14.95
#